data_AF-A0A7J6CX36-F1
#
_entry.id   AF-A0A7J6CX36-F1
#
_cell.length_a   1.000
_cell.length_b   1.000
_cell.length_c   1.000
_cell.angle_alpha   90.00
_cell.angle_beta   90.00
_cell.angle_gamma   90.00
#
_symmetry.space_group_name_H-M   'P 1'
#
loop_
_entity.id
_entity.type
_entity.pdbx_description
1 polymer ?
#
loop_
_entity_poly.entity_id
_entity_poly.type
_entity_poly.pdbx_seq_one_letter_code
_entity_poly.pdbx_strand_id
1 'polypeptide(L)'
;MQMTFALRRKEIITSPSPVKEILGRWPALRLESQVCAEFQCITNQNLTNTFYAELDCHTAKTGKTADALAEFLRVHDLKDQHDVHTSRTTVLCALPVYLREDASKFFKTCTIEDDSEEPDVDSSVALLTVVRELPDIALQHNPEKISIILENEAVITGLQRLSDAFLLMFGLIYALDLSYPKEMANTFEFIQKVPLGLDDGKLKPRVLALKSDLLIHAQ
;
A
#
# COMPACT_ATOMS: atom_id res chain seq x y z
N MET A 1 -24.43 -1.03 -13.23
CA MET A 1 -23.04 -0.82 -12.77
C MET A 1 -21.97 -1.26 -13.78
N GLN A 2 -22.18 -2.29 -14.62
CA GLN A 2 -21.16 -2.66 -15.63
C GLN A 2 -20.98 -1.59 -16.75
N MET A 3 -22.06 -0.96 -17.22
CA MET A 3 -21.95 0.13 -18.20
C MET A 3 -21.16 1.34 -17.67
N THR A 4 -21.26 1.64 -16.37
CA THR A 4 -20.50 2.73 -15.73
C THR A 4 -19.02 2.39 -15.60
N PHE A 5 -18.67 1.12 -15.35
CA PHE A 5 -17.26 0.65 -15.36
C PHE A 5 -16.64 0.81 -16.75
N ALA A 6 -17.27 0.26 -17.80
CA ALA A 6 -16.67 0.26 -19.14
C ALA A 6 -16.45 1.66 -19.71
N LEU A 7 -17.40 2.58 -19.50
CA LEU A 7 -17.26 3.97 -19.91
C LEU A 7 -16.13 4.68 -19.16
N ARG A 8 -16.09 4.54 -17.82
CA ARG A 8 -15.05 5.11 -16.98
C ARG A 8 -13.66 4.57 -17.36
N ARG A 9 -13.51 3.26 -17.51
CA ARG A 9 -12.22 2.65 -17.86
C ARG A 9 -11.74 3.10 -19.25
N LYS A 10 -12.65 3.22 -20.21
CA LYS A 10 -12.33 3.76 -21.54
C LYS A 10 -11.81 5.20 -21.43
N GLU A 11 -12.45 6.04 -20.64
CA GLU A 11 -12.03 7.42 -20.43
C GLU A 11 -10.63 7.49 -19.80
N ILE A 12 -10.41 6.75 -18.71
CA ILE A 12 -9.13 6.74 -17.97
C ILE A 12 -7.97 6.30 -18.89
N ILE A 13 -8.15 5.25 -19.69
CA ILE A 13 -7.11 4.74 -20.59
C ILE A 13 -6.89 5.66 -21.81
N THR A 14 -7.97 6.17 -22.40
CA THR A 14 -7.89 6.86 -23.71
C THR A 14 -7.61 8.35 -23.59
N SER A 15 -7.92 8.95 -22.43
CA SER A 15 -7.88 10.39 -22.22
C SER A 15 -7.17 10.69 -20.90
N PRO A 16 -5.81 10.72 -20.89
CA PRO A 16 -5.05 11.02 -19.68
C PRO A 16 -5.46 12.40 -19.18
N SER A 17 -6.11 12.42 -18.02
CA SER A 17 -6.55 13.63 -17.33
C SER A 17 -5.97 13.59 -15.92
N PRO A 18 -5.70 14.75 -15.28
CA PRO A 18 -5.27 14.77 -13.89
C PRO A 18 -6.25 14.01 -12.99
N VAL A 19 -5.74 13.33 -11.97
CA VAL A 19 -6.53 12.52 -11.01
C VAL A 19 -7.67 13.34 -10.43
N LYS A 20 -7.43 14.61 -10.10
CA LYS A 20 -8.45 15.55 -9.62
C LYS A 20 -9.66 15.66 -10.55
N GLU A 21 -9.44 15.75 -11.86
CA GLU A 21 -10.51 15.86 -12.84
C GLU A 21 -11.27 14.55 -13.02
N ILE A 22 -10.56 13.42 -13.10
CA ILE A 22 -11.17 12.08 -13.20
C ILE A 22 -12.09 11.85 -12.01
N LEU A 23 -11.61 12.17 -10.81
CA LEU A 23 -12.37 12.01 -9.59
C LEU A 23 -13.49 13.04 -9.43
N GLY A 24 -13.43 14.18 -10.11
CA GLY A 24 -14.55 15.13 -10.22
C GLY A 24 -15.70 14.54 -11.03
N ARG A 25 -15.39 13.80 -12.09
CA ARG A 25 -16.38 13.11 -12.95
C ARG A 25 -16.86 11.79 -12.35
N TRP A 26 -15.97 11.07 -11.67
CA TRP A 26 -16.22 9.75 -11.09
C TRP A 26 -15.98 9.73 -9.57
N PRO A 27 -16.73 10.51 -8.77
CA PRO A 27 -16.47 10.66 -7.34
C PRO A 27 -16.59 9.36 -6.55
N ALA A 28 -17.34 8.38 -7.06
CA ALA A 28 -17.46 7.06 -6.46
C ALA A 28 -16.11 6.34 -6.33
N LEU A 29 -15.09 6.67 -7.14
CA LEU A 29 -13.74 6.10 -7.00
C LEU A 29 -13.06 6.45 -5.66
N ARG A 30 -13.62 7.37 -4.85
CA ARG A 30 -13.17 7.62 -3.47
C ARG A 30 -13.76 6.65 -2.44
N LEU A 31 -14.72 5.81 -2.84
CA LEU A 31 -15.36 4.84 -1.96
C LEU A 31 -14.62 3.50 -2.01
N GLU A 32 -14.29 2.94 -0.84
CA GLU A 32 -13.64 1.64 -0.71
C GLU A 32 -14.31 0.53 -1.55
N SER A 33 -15.64 0.44 -1.47
CA SER A 33 -16.41 -0.57 -2.20
C SER A 33 -16.24 -0.45 -3.72
N GLN A 34 -16.13 0.79 -4.23
CA GLN A 34 -15.97 1.04 -5.65
C GLN A 34 -14.54 0.78 -6.11
N VAL A 35 -13.53 1.12 -5.29
CA VAL A 35 -12.12 0.80 -5.54
C VAL A 35 -11.92 -0.71 -5.63
N CYS A 36 -12.45 -1.46 -4.66
CA CYS A 36 -12.36 -2.91 -4.65
C CYS A 36 -13.09 -3.54 -5.85
N ALA A 37 -14.28 -3.03 -6.21
CA ALA A 37 -15.03 -3.52 -7.36
C ALA A 37 -14.31 -3.25 -8.70
N GLU A 38 -13.71 -2.07 -8.86
CA GLU A 38 -12.88 -1.72 -10.02
C GLU A 38 -11.69 -2.65 -10.15
N PHE A 39 -10.94 -2.80 -9.05
CA PHE A 39 -9.78 -3.68 -9.01
C PHE A 39 -10.16 -5.12 -9.39
N GLN A 40 -11.25 -5.65 -8.83
CA GLN A 40 -11.73 -6.99 -9.14
C GLN A 40 -12.16 -7.12 -10.60
N CYS A 41 -12.79 -6.10 -11.18
CA CYS A 41 -13.17 -6.12 -12.61
C CYS A 41 -11.94 -6.09 -13.54
N ILE A 42 -10.85 -5.44 -13.12
CA ILE A 42 -9.60 -5.35 -13.92
C ILE A 42 -8.77 -6.64 -13.79
N THR A 43 -8.68 -7.19 -12.59
CA THR A 43 -7.69 -8.24 -12.24
C THR A 43 -8.30 -9.62 -12.03
N ASN A 44 -9.62 -9.72 -11.89
CA ASN A 44 -10.34 -10.90 -11.38
C ASN A 44 -9.95 -11.33 -9.95
N GLN A 45 -9.24 -10.50 -9.19
CA GLN A 45 -8.86 -10.79 -7.80
C GLN A 45 -9.70 -10.01 -6.80
N ASN A 46 -10.00 -10.64 -5.64
CA ASN A 46 -10.58 -9.93 -4.51
C ASN A 46 -9.47 -9.27 -3.71
N LEU A 47 -9.28 -7.96 -3.92
CA LEU A 47 -8.17 -7.20 -3.32
C LEU A 47 -8.07 -7.43 -1.81
N THR A 48 -9.15 -7.17 -1.07
CA THR A 48 -9.14 -7.21 0.39
C THR A 48 -8.84 -8.60 0.93
N ASN A 49 -9.52 -9.62 0.43
CA ASN A 49 -9.35 -10.98 0.94
C ASN A 49 -7.96 -11.52 0.60
N THR A 50 -7.53 -11.38 -0.66
CA THR A 50 -6.24 -11.92 -1.12
C THR A 50 -5.09 -11.18 -0.43
N PHE A 51 -5.12 -9.85 -0.39
CA PHE A 51 -4.05 -9.05 0.21
C PHE A 51 -3.84 -9.36 1.69
N TYR A 52 -4.91 -9.35 2.48
CA TYR A 52 -4.78 -9.60 3.92
C TYR A 52 -4.49 -11.06 4.24
N ALA A 53 -5.08 -12.03 3.53
CA ALA A 53 -4.80 -13.45 3.76
C ALA A 53 -3.32 -13.76 3.55
N GLU A 54 -2.71 -13.22 2.49
CA GLU A 54 -1.29 -13.43 2.20
C GLU A 54 -0.38 -12.67 3.19
N LEU A 55 -0.70 -11.42 3.55
CA LEU A 55 0.04 -10.72 4.61
C LEU A 55 0.00 -11.49 5.94
N ASP A 56 -1.17 -11.96 6.35
CA ASP A 56 -1.35 -12.70 7.60
C ASP A 56 -0.63 -14.07 7.57
N CYS A 57 -0.62 -14.72 6.41
CA CYS A 57 0.12 -15.96 6.20
C CYS A 57 1.62 -15.75 6.43
N HIS A 58 2.17 -14.62 5.98
CA HIS A 58 3.58 -14.30 6.13
C HIS A 58 3.94 -13.75 7.53
N THR A 59 3.03 -13.07 8.23
CA THR A 59 3.22 -12.64 9.63
C THR A 59 3.16 -13.80 10.62
N ALA A 60 2.25 -14.76 10.40
CA ALA A 60 2.14 -15.94 11.27
C ALA A 60 3.38 -16.86 11.17
N LYS A 61 4.01 -16.93 9.99
CA LYS A 61 5.17 -17.78 9.71
C LYS A 61 6.51 -17.17 10.16
N THR A 62 6.57 -15.85 10.37
CA THR A 62 7.79 -15.14 10.83
C THR A 62 8.10 -15.36 12.32
N GLY A 63 7.21 -16.02 13.07
CA GLY A 63 7.44 -16.35 14.48
C GLY A 63 8.48 -17.44 14.75
N LYS A 64 9.00 -18.15 13.73
CA LYS A 64 9.97 -19.25 13.96
C LYS A 64 11.23 -19.29 13.09
N THR A 65 11.30 -18.67 11.90
CA THR A 65 12.35 -19.11 10.97
C THR A 65 12.90 -18.13 9.92
N ALA A 66 12.54 -16.84 9.87
CA ALA A 66 13.12 -15.92 8.87
C ALA A 66 14.08 -14.88 9.50
N ASP A 67 15.32 -15.26 9.82
CA ASP A 67 16.21 -14.45 10.68
C ASP A 67 16.35 -12.97 10.29
N ALA A 68 16.33 -12.58 9.01
CA ALA A 68 16.49 -11.16 8.63
C ALA A 68 15.20 -10.32 8.77
N LEU A 69 14.06 -10.83 8.30
CA LEU A 69 12.78 -10.14 8.45
C LEU A 69 12.25 -10.29 9.88
N ALA A 70 12.41 -11.46 10.50
CA ALA A 70 12.07 -11.69 11.89
C ALA A 70 12.93 -10.87 12.85
N GLU A 71 14.23 -10.65 12.58
CA GLU A 71 15.03 -9.73 13.40
C GLU A 71 14.57 -8.28 13.23
N PHE A 72 14.26 -7.83 12.00
CA PHE A 72 13.70 -6.50 11.77
C PHE A 72 12.33 -6.31 12.45
N LEU A 73 11.46 -7.32 12.35
CA LEU A 73 10.15 -7.39 13.02
C LEU A 73 10.28 -7.53 14.56
N ARG A 74 11.36 -8.14 15.07
CA ARG A 74 11.70 -8.23 16.50
C ARG A 74 12.22 -6.90 17.06
N VAL A 75 13.02 -6.16 16.29
CA VAL A 75 13.50 -4.82 16.69
C VAL A 75 12.33 -3.86 16.87
N HIS A 76 11.22 -4.06 16.13
CA HIS A 76 9.98 -3.30 16.27
C HIS A 76 8.95 -3.92 17.25
N ASP A 77 9.39 -4.88 18.08
CA ASP A 77 8.67 -5.48 19.22
C ASP A 77 7.25 -6.01 18.93
N LEU A 78 7.12 -6.76 17.83
CA LEU A 78 5.87 -7.47 17.49
C LEU A 78 5.50 -8.61 18.45
N LYS A 79 6.32 -8.93 19.45
CA LYS A 79 6.02 -10.03 20.39
C LYS A 79 4.95 -9.70 21.41
N ASP A 80 4.76 -8.42 21.73
CA ASP A 80 3.78 -7.96 22.73
C ASP A 80 2.54 -7.28 22.11
N GLN A 81 2.46 -7.15 20.78
CA GLN A 81 1.29 -6.59 20.10
C GLN A 81 0.39 -7.69 19.54
N HIS A 82 -0.73 -7.93 20.22
CA HIS A 82 -1.75 -8.92 19.84
C HIS A 82 -2.67 -8.48 18.69
N ASP A 83 -2.46 -7.30 18.08
CA ASP A 83 -3.33 -6.79 17.03
C ASP A 83 -2.81 -7.13 15.62
N VAL A 84 -3.69 -7.74 14.81
CA VAL A 84 -3.41 -8.14 13.43
C VAL A 84 -3.12 -6.93 12.54
N HIS A 85 -3.75 -5.78 12.78
CA HIS A 85 -3.55 -4.59 11.96
C HIS A 85 -2.20 -3.93 12.21
N THR A 86 -1.73 -3.98 13.45
CA THR A 86 -0.35 -3.57 13.76
C THR A 86 0.65 -4.46 13.02
N SER A 87 0.50 -5.78 13.09
CA SER A 87 1.39 -6.72 12.39
C SER A 87 1.46 -6.46 10.88
N ARG A 88 0.29 -6.27 10.23
CA ARG A 88 0.21 -5.91 8.81
C ARG A 88 0.91 -4.59 8.50
N THR A 89 0.71 -3.59 9.35
CA THR A 89 1.35 -2.27 9.21
C THR A 89 2.87 -2.39 9.26
N THR A 90 3.40 -3.12 10.25
CA THR A 90 4.84 -3.33 10.39
C THR A 90 5.43 -4.04 9.17
N VAL A 91 4.77 -5.08 8.66
CA VAL A 91 5.24 -5.77 7.43
C VAL A 91 5.29 -4.81 6.26
N LEU A 92 4.25 -4.01 6.02
CA LEU A 92 4.20 -3.08 4.90
C LEU A 92 5.30 -2.01 4.98
N CYS A 93 5.66 -1.56 6.17
CA CYS A 93 6.77 -0.62 6.35
C CYS A 93 8.15 -1.30 6.32
N ALA A 94 8.26 -2.58 6.69
CA ALA A 94 9.51 -3.33 6.68
C ALA A 94 9.93 -3.80 5.29
N LEU A 95 8.99 -4.10 4.40
CA LEU A 95 9.24 -4.56 3.02
C LEU A 95 10.22 -3.66 2.24
N PRO A 96 10.02 -2.33 2.13
CA PRO A 96 10.97 -1.48 1.41
C PRO A 96 12.34 -1.45 2.07
N VAL A 97 12.42 -1.50 3.41
CA VAL A 97 13.70 -1.53 4.12
C VAL A 97 14.47 -2.80 3.76
N TYR A 98 13.81 -3.96 3.79
CA TYR A 98 14.40 -5.24 3.40
C TYR A 98 14.88 -5.21 1.93
N LEU A 99 14.07 -4.64 1.03
CA LEU A 99 14.38 -4.53 -0.41
C LEU A 99 15.40 -3.41 -0.72
N ARG A 100 15.86 -2.68 0.29
CA ARG A 100 16.80 -1.56 0.23
C ARG A 100 16.27 -0.43 -0.66
N GLU A 101 15.03 -0.06 -0.40
CA GLU A 101 14.27 0.98 -1.07
C GLU A 101 14.08 2.17 -0.13
N ASP A 102 14.12 3.38 -0.67
CA ASP A 102 13.85 4.60 0.09
C ASP A 102 12.36 4.93 0.03
N ALA A 103 11.64 4.54 1.09
CA ALA A 103 10.20 4.78 1.17
C ALA A 103 9.84 6.16 1.77
N SER A 104 10.81 7.03 2.06
CA SER A 104 10.55 8.33 2.73
C SER A 104 9.64 9.25 1.92
N LYS A 105 9.70 9.18 0.58
CA LYS A 105 8.81 9.94 -0.30
C LYS A 105 7.40 9.36 -0.38
N PHE A 106 7.24 8.07 -0.06
CA PHE A 106 5.97 7.36 -0.14
C PHE A 106 5.23 7.36 1.21
N PHE A 107 5.89 6.96 2.30
CA PHE A 107 5.36 7.05 3.66
C PHE A 107 5.73 8.38 4.27
N LYS A 108 4.84 9.36 4.15
CA LYS A 108 5.00 10.69 4.72
C LYS A 108 4.36 10.77 6.10
N THR A 109 5.00 11.51 6.99
CA THR A 109 4.48 11.79 8.34
C THR A 109 4.54 13.29 8.60
N CYS A 110 3.47 13.85 9.14
CA CYS A 110 3.43 15.24 9.61
C CYS A 110 2.67 15.34 10.94
N THR A 111 2.88 16.44 11.66
CA THR A 111 2.16 16.71 12.91
C THR A 111 0.79 17.35 12.66
N ILE A 112 -0.08 17.36 13.67
CA ILE A 112 -1.35 18.11 13.60
C ILE A 112 -1.10 19.62 13.41
N GLU A 113 0.02 20.12 13.94
CA GLU A 113 0.40 21.53 13.92
C GLU A 113 1.09 21.95 12.61
N ASP A 114 1.48 21.00 11.77
CA ASP A 114 2.01 21.28 10.43
C ASP A 114 0.86 21.76 9.53
N ASP A 115 0.63 23.08 9.55
CA ASP A 115 -0.36 23.85 8.74
C ASP A 115 -0.07 23.83 7.23
N SER A 116 0.65 22.82 6.72
CA SER A 116 0.93 22.65 5.30
C SER A 116 -0.36 22.23 4.56
N GLU A 117 -1.04 23.22 3.97
CA GLU A 117 -2.28 23.04 3.19
C GLU A 117 -2.09 22.15 1.95
N GLU A 118 -0.85 21.94 1.49
CA GLU A 118 -0.55 21.06 0.37
C GLU A 118 0.63 20.14 0.70
N PRO A 119 0.47 18.81 0.61
CA PRO A 119 1.60 17.91 0.73
C PRO A 119 2.49 18.17 -0.50
N ASP A 120 3.71 18.68 -0.29
CA ASP A 120 4.71 18.84 -1.34
C ASP A 120 5.18 17.44 -1.79
N VAL A 121 4.39 16.77 -2.65
CA VAL A 121 4.66 15.41 -3.12
C VAL A 121 5.28 15.47 -4.51
N ASP A 122 6.61 15.49 -4.53
CA ASP A 122 7.40 15.10 -5.71
C ASP A 122 7.08 13.66 -6.20
N SER A 123 6.35 12.87 -5.40
CA SER A 123 5.83 11.55 -5.75
C SER A 123 4.36 11.60 -6.21
N SER A 124 4.08 10.98 -7.35
CA SER A 124 2.72 10.85 -7.91
C SER A 124 1.76 10.06 -7.00
N VAL A 125 2.26 9.21 -6.11
CA VAL A 125 1.47 8.42 -5.15
C VAL A 125 2.19 8.38 -3.81
N ALA A 126 1.48 8.70 -2.72
CA ALA A 126 2.00 8.65 -1.35
C ALA A 126 0.89 8.40 -0.31
N LEU A 127 1.30 7.96 0.87
CA LEU A 127 0.47 7.88 2.07
C LEU A 127 0.95 8.93 3.08
N LEU A 128 0.05 9.84 3.47
CA LEU A 128 0.32 10.85 4.49
C LEU A 128 -0.30 10.42 5.80
N THR A 129 0.55 10.24 6.81
CA THR A 129 0.17 9.89 8.18
C THR A 129 0.26 11.14 9.05
N VAL A 130 -0.84 11.52 9.70
CA VAL A 130 -0.87 12.64 10.63
C VAL A 130 -0.78 12.12 12.06
N VAL A 131 0.12 12.69 12.84
CA VAL A 131 0.41 12.28 14.22
C VAL A 131 0.37 13.48 15.16
N ARG A 132 0.18 13.25 16.46
CA ARG A 132 0.23 14.33 17.47
C ARG A 132 1.64 14.89 17.64
N GLU A 133 2.60 13.99 17.76
CA GLU A 133 4.00 14.28 17.98
C GLU A 133 4.80 13.40 17.03
N LEU A 134 5.90 13.91 16.47
CA LEU A 134 6.77 13.10 15.64
C LEU A 134 7.32 11.95 16.49
N PRO A 135 7.19 10.69 16.04
CA PRO A 135 7.62 9.58 16.85
C PRO A 135 9.16 9.52 16.91
N ASP A 136 9.71 9.21 18.08
CA ASP A 136 11.14 8.91 18.26
C ASP A 136 11.57 7.67 17.46
N ILE A 137 10.61 6.83 17.06
CA ILE A 137 10.78 5.60 16.27
C ILE A 137 10.08 5.79 14.92
N ALA A 138 10.62 5.20 13.86
CA ALA A 138 10.10 5.30 12.50
C ALA A 138 8.63 4.83 12.30
N LEU A 139 7.98 4.20 13.30
CA LEU A 139 6.63 3.64 13.20
C LEU A 139 5.74 4.09 14.35
N GLN A 140 4.76 4.94 14.05
CA GLN A 140 3.66 5.26 14.96
C GLN A 140 2.44 4.42 14.63
N HIS A 141 2.11 3.50 15.54
CA HIS A 141 1.00 2.55 15.34
C HIS A 141 -0.40 3.16 15.54
N ASN A 142 -0.48 4.37 16.12
CA ASN A 142 -1.72 5.09 16.39
C ASN A 142 -1.67 6.49 15.75
N PRO A 143 -1.93 6.60 14.44
CA PRO A 143 -2.06 7.89 13.78
C PRO A 143 -3.42 8.53 14.08
N GLU A 144 -3.52 9.85 13.94
CA GLU A 144 -4.78 10.59 14.05
C GLU A 144 -5.65 10.40 12.80
N LYS A 145 -4.99 10.48 11.64
CA LYS A 145 -5.58 10.17 10.35
C LYS A 145 -4.50 9.79 9.36
N ILE A 146 -4.89 9.00 8.37
CA ILE A 146 -4.11 8.70 7.20
C ILE A 146 -4.89 9.18 5.97
N SER A 147 -4.16 9.74 5.02
CA SER A 147 -4.68 10.21 3.74
C SER A 147 -3.90 9.58 2.59
N ILE A 148 -4.60 9.22 1.52
CA ILE A 148 -4.01 8.77 0.26
C ILE A 148 -3.84 9.99 -0.62
N ILE A 149 -2.60 10.28 -1.01
CA ILE A 149 -2.26 11.40 -1.88
C ILE A 149 -1.93 10.86 -3.27
N LEU A 150 -2.62 11.38 -4.30
CA LEU A 150 -2.38 11.05 -5.70
C LEU A 150 -2.24 12.36 -6.48
N GLU A 151 -1.13 12.54 -7.21
CA GLU A 151 -0.83 13.77 -7.97
C GLU A 151 -1.03 15.06 -7.13
N ASN A 152 -0.49 15.07 -5.90
CA ASN A 152 -0.63 16.16 -4.91
C ASN A 152 -2.06 16.42 -4.39
N GLU A 153 -3.05 15.61 -4.78
CA GLU A 153 -4.42 15.73 -4.27
C GLU A 153 -4.68 14.68 -3.18
N ALA A 154 -5.27 15.09 -2.06
CA ALA A 154 -5.75 14.17 -1.05
C ALA A 154 -7.06 13.50 -1.53
N VAL A 155 -6.98 12.23 -1.94
CA VAL A 155 -8.08 11.52 -2.62
C VAL A 155 -9.01 10.80 -1.65
N ILE A 156 -8.46 10.11 -0.65
CA ILE A 156 -9.20 9.50 0.45
C ILE A 156 -8.53 9.95 1.75
N THR A 157 -9.31 10.43 2.71
CA THR A 157 -8.80 10.98 3.98
C THR A 157 -9.53 10.37 5.17
N GLY A 158 -8.97 10.53 6.37
CA GLY A 158 -9.61 10.09 7.62
C GLY A 158 -9.49 8.59 7.90
N LEU A 159 -8.63 7.88 7.18
CA LEU A 159 -8.35 6.46 7.41
C LEU A 159 -7.61 6.29 8.74
N GLN A 160 -7.89 5.20 9.45
CA GLN A 160 -7.32 4.95 10.78
C GLN A 160 -6.20 3.90 10.77
N ARG A 161 -6.10 3.10 9.70
CA ARG A 161 -5.17 1.97 9.59
C ARG A 161 -4.31 2.12 8.34
N LEU A 162 -2.99 2.03 8.50
CA LEU A 162 -2.06 2.12 7.36
C LEU A 162 -2.28 0.99 6.37
N SER A 163 -2.55 -0.22 6.87
CA SER A 163 -2.80 -1.38 6.01
C SER A 163 -4.02 -1.19 5.09
N ASP A 164 -5.09 -0.57 5.58
CA ASP A 164 -6.26 -0.21 4.75
C ASP A 164 -5.92 0.88 3.74
N ALA A 165 -5.19 1.91 4.18
CA ALA A 165 -4.77 3.00 3.29
C ALA A 165 -3.87 2.48 2.16
N PHE A 166 -2.94 1.58 2.47
CA PHE A 166 -2.09 0.93 1.48
C PHE A 166 -2.91 0.06 0.51
N LEU A 167 -3.84 -0.74 1.02
CA LEU A 167 -4.74 -1.56 0.21
C LEU A 167 -5.55 -0.70 -0.76
N LEU A 168 -6.20 0.34 -0.27
CA LEU A 168 -7.02 1.24 -1.08
C LEU A 168 -6.17 2.00 -2.11
N MET A 169 -4.98 2.45 -1.72
CA MET A 169 -4.03 3.10 -2.62
C MET A 169 -3.62 2.13 -3.75
N PHE A 170 -3.32 0.87 -3.42
CA PHE A 170 -2.98 -0.15 -4.41
C PHE A 170 -4.14 -0.38 -5.38
N GLY A 171 -5.37 -0.46 -4.87
CA GLY A 171 -6.57 -0.55 -5.70
C GLY A 171 -6.77 0.67 -6.60
N LEU A 172 -6.51 1.88 -6.10
CA LEU A 172 -6.60 3.13 -6.84
C LEU A 172 -5.59 3.22 -7.98
N ILE A 173 -4.36 2.71 -7.79
CA ILE A 173 -3.37 2.63 -8.86
C ILE A 173 -3.94 1.87 -10.06
N TYR A 174 -4.60 0.74 -9.83
CA TYR A 174 -5.23 -0.03 -10.90
C TYR A 174 -6.46 0.69 -11.47
N ALA A 175 -7.35 1.19 -10.61
CA ALA A 175 -8.57 1.85 -11.04
C ALA A 175 -8.29 3.08 -11.93
N LEU A 176 -7.26 3.85 -11.59
CA LEU A 176 -6.84 5.08 -12.27
C LEU A 176 -5.72 4.89 -13.31
N ASP A 177 -5.26 3.66 -13.52
CA ASP A 177 -4.19 3.33 -14.48
C ASP A 177 -2.86 4.07 -14.20
N LEU A 178 -2.51 4.21 -12.91
CA LEU A 178 -1.30 4.89 -12.47
C LEU A 178 -0.07 3.97 -12.54
N SER A 179 1.10 4.59 -12.65
CA SER A 179 2.37 3.88 -12.47
C SER A 179 2.70 3.70 -11.00
N TYR A 180 3.38 2.60 -10.64
CA TYR A 180 3.90 2.43 -9.29
C TYR A 180 4.96 3.50 -8.93
N PRO A 181 5.07 3.89 -7.65
CA PRO A 181 6.19 4.68 -7.14
C PRO A 181 7.52 4.03 -7.50
N LYS A 182 8.41 4.78 -8.15
CA LYS A 182 9.70 4.26 -8.63
C LYS A 182 10.63 3.90 -7.49
N GLU A 183 10.51 4.64 -6.39
CA GLU A 183 11.28 4.50 -5.17
C GLU A 183 10.99 3.17 -4.46
N MET A 184 9.81 2.59 -4.68
CA MET A 184 9.36 1.33 -4.08
C MET A 184 9.06 0.24 -5.12
N ALA A 185 9.72 0.29 -6.28
CA ALA A 185 9.39 -0.56 -7.42
C ALA A 185 9.45 -2.08 -7.12
N ASN A 186 10.40 -2.54 -6.30
CA ASN A 186 10.51 -3.93 -5.89
C ASN A 186 9.43 -4.31 -4.86
N THR A 187 9.07 -3.40 -3.94
CA THR A 187 7.98 -3.62 -2.98
C THR A 187 6.65 -3.81 -3.71
N PHE A 188 6.33 -2.92 -4.65
CA PHE A 188 5.11 -3.05 -5.44
C PHE A 188 5.12 -4.28 -6.36
N GLU A 189 6.26 -4.60 -6.98
CA GLU A 189 6.42 -5.84 -7.77
C GLU A 189 6.21 -7.09 -6.91
N PHE A 190 6.78 -7.10 -5.68
CA PHE A 190 6.58 -8.18 -4.74
C PHE A 190 5.10 -8.37 -4.43
N ILE A 191 4.41 -7.31 -4.00
CA ILE A 191 2.97 -7.35 -3.64
C ILE A 191 2.11 -7.80 -4.83
N GLN A 192 2.37 -7.25 -6.02
CA GLN A 192 1.63 -7.57 -7.24
C GLN A 192 1.75 -9.06 -7.62
N LYS A 193 2.98 -9.58 -7.63
CA LYS A 193 3.27 -10.91 -8.22
C LYS A 193 3.21 -12.04 -7.21
N VAL A 194 3.46 -11.75 -5.93
CA VAL A 194 3.58 -12.78 -4.89
C VAL A 194 2.27 -12.90 -4.10
N PRO A 195 1.85 -11.94 -3.25
CA PRO A 195 0.54 -11.94 -2.63
C PRO A 195 -0.64 -11.97 -3.62
N LEU A 196 -0.64 -11.08 -4.64
CA LEU A 196 -1.84 -10.88 -5.46
C LEU A 196 -1.88 -11.75 -6.73
N GLY A 197 -0.77 -12.38 -7.10
CA GLY A 197 -0.69 -13.27 -8.26
C GLY A 197 -1.16 -12.64 -9.58
N LEU A 198 -0.90 -11.34 -9.79
CA LEU A 198 -1.44 -10.58 -10.93
C LEU A 198 -0.58 -10.63 -12.18
N ASP A 199 0.66 -11.07 -12.06
CA ASP A 199 1.62 -11.16 -13.17
C ASP A 199 2.56 -12.36 -12.95
N ASP A 200 2.54 -13.29 -13.90
CA ASP A 200 3.38 -14.50 -13.93
C ASP A 200 4.78 -14.24 -14.52
N GLY A 201 5.09 -12.98 -14.83
CA GLY A 201 6.39 -12.55 -15.32
C GLY A 201 7.51 -12.84 -14.33
N LYS A 202 8.74 -12.93 -14.85
CA LYS A 202 9.93 -13.20 -14.04
C LYS A 202 10.08 -12.15 -12.94
N LEU A 203 10.38 -12.62 -11.72
CA LEU A 203 10.73 -11.75 -10.60
C LEU A 203 12.15 -11.24 -10.78
N LYS A 204 12.37 -9.97 -10.41
CA LYS A 204 13.73 -9.46 -10.24
C LYS A 204 14.47 -10.26 -9.16
N PRO A 205 15.82 -10.39 -9.24
CA PRO A 205 16.60 -11.19 -8.29
C PRO A 205 16.33 -10.86 -6.81
N ARG A 206 16.16 -9.57 -6.47
CA ARG A 206 15.84 -9.16 -5.09
C ARG A 206 14.47 -9.63 -4.61
N VAL A 207 13.46 -9.49 -5.46
CA VAL A 207 12.09 -9.93 -5.16
C VAL A 207 12.02 -11.45 -5.07
N LEU A 208 12.77 -12.15 -5.92
CA LEU A 208 12.90 -13.60 -5.86
C LEU A 208 13.60 -14.07 -4.58
N ALA A 209 14.63 -13.36 -4.13
CA ALA A 209 15.31 -13.66 -2.86
C ALA A 209 14.33 -13.51 -1.69
N LEU A 210 13.60 -12.39 -1.60
CA LEU A 210 12.57 -12.20 -0.58
C LEU A 210 11.50 -13.31 -0.61
N LYS A 211 10.96 -13.63 -1.80
CA LYS A 211 10.00 -14.73 -1.95
C LYS A 211 10.59 -16.07 -1.49
N SER A 212 11.85 -16.34 -1.82
CA SER A 212 12.52 -17.57 -1.43
C SER A 212 12.71 -17.64 0.08
N ASP A 213 13.16 -16.56 0.71
CA ASP A 213 13.28 -16.48 2.16
C ASP A 213 11.91 -16.72 2.84
N LEU A 214 10.83 -16.13 2.31
CA LEU A 214 9.48 -16.37 2.84
C LEU A 214 8.97 -17.81 2.63
N LEU A 215 9.48 -18.54 1.62
CA LEU A 215 9.06 -19.91 1.27
C LEU A 215 9.94 -21.01 1.89
N ILE A 216 11.25 -20.80 2.03
CA ILE A 216 12.21 -21.75 2.63
C ILE A 216 11.82 -22.05 4.09
N HIS A 217 11.07 -21.15 4.71
CA HIS A 217 10.65 -21.25 6.10
C HIS A 217 9.21 -21.78 6.27
N ALA A 218 8.60 -22.30 5.20
CA ALA A 218 7.25 -22.85 5.18
C ALA A 218 7.17 -24.41 5.12
N GLN A 219 8.31 -25.11 5.22
CA GLN A 219 8.38 -26.58 5.29
C GLN A 219 8.61 -27.08 6.71
#